data_AF-A0A2G8IRI1-F1
#
_entry.id   AF-A0A2G8IRI1-F1
#
_cell.length_a   1.000
_cell.length_b   1.000
_cell.length_c   1.000
_cell.angle_alpha   90.00
_cell.angle_beta   90.00
_cell.angle_gamma   90.00
#
_symmetry.space_group_name_H-M   'P 1'
#
loop_
_entity.id
_entity.type
_entity.pdbx_description
1 polymer ?
#
loop_
_entity_poly.entity_id
_entity_poly.type
_entity_poly.pdbx_seq_one_letter_code
_entity_poly.pdbx_strand_id
1 'polypeptide(L)'
;MMKRTSQVKFTKVNSVGISSVVQLGDTQELCPKIKVLAVQRTISLFYGNEAENLDAKEFEVYYEPIPLMLPERSVRTAFHHEKPVIKVSSIHVEGVSSSSVFQIGSTCRMNGVARVKHIRQLFSI
;
A
#
# COMPACT_ATOMS: atom_id res chain seq x y z
N MET A 1 -10.44 -24.32 16.30
CA MET A 1 -9.31 -24.30 15.34
C MET A 1 -8.37 -23.19 15.76
N MET A 2 -7.10 -23.49 16.04
CA MET A 2 -6.12 -22.46 16.42
C MET A 2 -5.77 -21.59 15.20
N LYS A 3 -5.88 -20.27 15.36
CA LYS A 3 -5.40 -19.31 14.36
C LYS A 3 -3.87 -19.35 14.32
N ARG A 4 -3.29 -19.15 13.13
CA ARG A 4 -1.82 -19.04 13.01
C ARG A 4 -1.35 -17.79 13.74
N THR A 5 -0.27 -17.90 14.51
CA THR A 5 0.37 -16.79 15.22
C THR A 5 1.74 -16.54 14.61
N SER A 6 2.00 -15.28 14.27
CA SER A 6 3.32 -14.82 13.83
C SER A 6 4.16 -14.45 15.05
N GLN A 7 5.25 -15.18 15.28
CA GLN A 7 6.23 -14.89 16.32
C GLN A 7 7.51 -14.37 15.67
N VAL A 8 7.73 -13.05 15.80
CA VAL A 8 8.90 -12.37 15.24
C VAL A 8 9.76 -11.85 16.39
N LYS A 9 11.06 -12.17 16.40
CA LYS A 9 11.94 -11.73 17.50
C LYS A 9 12.35 -10.27 17.35
N PHE A 10 12.74 -9.87 16.13
CA PHE A 10 13.19 -8.51 15.84
C PHE A 10 12.58 -8.01 14.55
N THR A 11 12.14 -6.75 14.56
CA THR A 11 11.67 -6.05 13.35
C THR A 11 12.27 -4.66 13.33
N LYS A 12 12.87 -4.30 12.21
CA LYS A 12 13.38 -2.96 11.94
C LYS A 12 12.70 -2.42 10.69
N VAL A 13 12.11 -1.24 10.82
CA VAL A 13 11.55 -0.49 9.70
C VAL A 13 12.25 0.86 9.66
N ASN A 14 12.98 1.13 8.58
CA ASN A 14 13.79 2.34 8.45
C ASN A 14 12.92 3.56 8.13
N SER A 15 11.90 3.41 7.29
CA SER A 15 11.02 4.51 6.90
C SER A 15 9.58 4.07 6.69
N VAL A 16 8.64 4.90 7.13
CA VAL A 16 7.21 4.77 6.81
C VAL A 16 6.77 6.06 6.15
N GLY A 17 6.38 5.95 4.88
CA GLY A 17 6.01 7.05 4.02
C GLY A 17 4.50 7.24 3.93
N ILE A 18 4.07 7.86 2.84
CA ILE A 18 2.73 8.42 2.69
C ILE A 18 1.67 7.32 2.59
N SER A 19 0.57 7.49 3.33
CA SER A 19 -0.58 6.55 3.38
C SER A 19 -0.14 5.10 3.56
N SER A 20 0.85 4.85 4.42
CA SER A 20 1.43 3.53 4.64
C SER A 20 1.20 3.07 6.06
N VAL A 21 1.08 1.75 6.24
CA VAL A 21 0.70 1.16 7.52
C VAL A 21 1.74 0.12 7.93
N VAL A 22 2.29 0.28 9.13
CA VAL A 22 3.03 -0.79 9.82
C VAL A 22 2.13 -1.33 10.92
N GLN A 23 1.66 -2.56 10.76
CA GLN A 23 0.70 -3.18 11.67
C GLN A 23 1.33 -4.36 12.42
N LEU A 24 1.35 -4.31 13.74
CA LEU A 24 1.78 -5.41 14.59
C LEU A 24 0.56 -5.97 15.31
N GLY A 25 0.16 -7.19 14.95
CA GLY A 25 -1.02 -7.87 15.44
C GLY A 25 -2.07 -8.13 14.36
N ASP A 26 -3.19 -8.67 14.81
CA ASP A 26 -4.31 -9.02 13.95
C ASP A 26 -5.17 -7.79 13.63
N THR A 27 -5.80 -7.77 12.47
CA THR A 27 -6.68 -6.68 12.04
C THR A 27 -7.86 -7.23 11.26
N GLN A 28 -9.01 -6.57 11.37
CA GLN A 28 -10.18 -6.99 10.60
C GLN A 28 -10.09 -6.50 9.16
N GLU A 29 -9.74 -5.22 8.98
CA GLU A 29 -9.71 -4.58 7.68
C GLU A 29 -8.57 -3.55 7.58
N LEU A 30 -7.85 -3.56 6.47
CA LEU A 30 -6.81 -2.58 6.12
C LEU A 30 -7.09 -1.99 4.74
N CYS A 31 -7.42 -0.71 4.70
CA CYS A 31 -7.83 -0.02 3.48
C CYS A 31 -6.96 1.21 3.16
N PRO A 32 -5.63 1.04 2.97
CA PRO A 32 -4.79 2.16 2.59
C PRO A 32 -5.15 2.65 1.18
N LYS A 33 -5.19 3.96 1.00
CA LYS A 33 -5.53 4.60 -0.28
C LYS A 33 -4.70 5.85 -0.47
N ILE A 34 -4.19 6.05 -1.68
CA ILE A 34 -3.45 7.26 -2.01
C ILE A 34 -3.59 7.64 -3.49
N LYS A 35 -3.68 8.94 -3.73
CA LYS A 35 -3.47 9.57 -5.03
C LYS A 35 -2.26 10.51 -4.90
N VAL A 36 -1.24 10.31 -5.73
CA VAL A 36 0.01 11.07 -5.67
C VAL A 36 0.27 11.72 -7.03
N LEU A 37 0.35 13.05 -7.02
CA LEU A 37 0.88 13.83 -8.14
C LEU A 37 2.33 14.16 -7.85
N ALA A 38 3.25 13.72 -8.71
CA ALA A 38 4.67 13.98 -8.57
C ALA A 38 5.18 14.77 -9.79
N VAL A 39 5.31 16.08 -9.62
CA VAL A 39 5.83 16.97 -10.66
C VAL A 39 7.32 17.17 -10.45
N GLN A 40 8.12 16.78 -11.45
CA GLN A 40 9.56 16.99 -11.48
C GLN A 40 9.91 18.00 -12.58
N ARG A 41 10.56 19.09 -12.18
CA ARG A 41 11.00 20.16 -13.08
C ARG A 41 12.51 20.13 -13.25
N THR A 42 13.00 20.67 -14.38
CA THR A 42 14.45 20.87 -14.58
C THR A 42 15.02 21.83 -13.55
N ILE A 43 14.25 22.87 -13.20
CA ILE A 43 14.51 23.77 -12.07
C ILE A 43 13.44 23.49 -11.03
N SER A 44 13.85 23.04 -9.83
CA SER A 44 12.95 22.64 -8.73
C SER A 44 12.20 23.84 -8.12
N LEU A 45 11.19 24.34 -8.83
CA LEU A 45 10.24 25.33 -8.34
C LEU A 45 8.98 24.63 -7.86
N PHE A 46 8.48 25.01 -6.70
CA PHE A 46 7.24 24.50 -6.10
C PHE A 46 6.27 25.67 -5.96
N TYR A 47 5.20 25.65 -6.73
CA TYR A 47 4.22 26.74 -6.81
C TYR A 47 3.05 26.56 -5.84
N GLY A 48 2.87 25.36 -5.27
CA GLY A 48 1.81 25.05 -4.31
C GLY A 48 0.43 24.87 -4.96
N ASN A 49 0.28 25.24 -6.23
CA ASN A 49 -0.94 25.14 -7.03
C ASN A 49 -0.82 24.11 -8.16
N GLU A 50 0.16 23.21 -8.12
CA GLU A 50 0.34 22.17 -9.15
C GLU A 50 -0.88 21.26 -9.33
N ALA A 51 -1.75 21.20 -8.31
CA ALA A 51 -2.96 20.40 -8.29
C ALA A 51 -4.25 21.21 -8.56
N GLU A 52 -4.20 22.53 -8.72
CA GLU A 52 -5.42 23.35 -8.93
C GLU A 52 -6.08 23.09 -10.29
N ASN A 53 -5.28 22.76 -11.32
CA ASN A 53 -5.75 22.48 -12.68
C ASN A 53 -5.68 20.98 -13.01
N LEU A 54 -6.10 20.11 -12.09
CA LEU A 54 -6.24 18.68 -12.37
C LEU A 54 -7.49 18.45 -13.23
N ASP A 55 -7.40 18.72 -14.53
CA ASP A 55 -8.46 18.38 -15.46
C ASP A 55 -8.67 16.86 -15.46
N ALA A 56 -9.92 16.42 -15.24
CA ALA A 56 -10.27 15.00 -15.17
C ALA A 56 -9.87 14.21 -16.44
N LYS A 57 -9.72 14.92 -17.57
CA LYS A 57 -9.32 14.36 -18.86
C LYS A 57 -7.79 14.12 -18.96
N GLU A 58 -6.98 14.90 -18.26
CA GLU A 58 -5.52 14.73 -18.23
C GLU A 58 -5.09 13.74 -17.13
N PHE A 59 -5.91 13.61 -16.09
CA PHE A 59 -5.65 12.79 -14.90
C PHE A 59 -6.62 11.62 -14.73
N GLU A 60 -6.98 10.96 -15.84
CA GLU A 60 -7.92 9.82 -15.85
C GLU A 60 -7.54 8.72 -14.85
N VAL A 61 -6.23 8.49 -14.63
CA VAL A 61 -5.71 7.53 -13.65
C VAL A 61 -6.28 7.74 -12.23
N TYR A 62 -6.68 8.95 -11.86
CA TYR A 62 -7.30 9.27 -10.57
C TYR A 62 -8.79 8.97 -10.49
N TYR A 63 -9.48 8.83 -11.63
CA TYR A 63 -10.93 8.71 -11.72
C TYR A 63 -11.41 7.39 -12.33
N GLU A 64 -10.53 6.68 -13.05
CA GLU A 64 -10.84 5.37 -13.64
C GLU A 64 -11.38 4.42 -12.56
N PRO A 65 -12.45 3.64 -12.80
CA PRO A 65 -12.93 2.67 -11.83
C PRO A 65 -11.87 1.59 -11.58
N ILE A 66 -11.77 1.13 -10.33
CA ILE A 66 -10.87 0.00 -10.02
C ILE A 66 -11.51 -1.26 -10.58
N PRO A 67 -10.78 -2.10 -11.33
CA PRO A 67 -11.28 -3.40 -11.76
C PRO A 67 -11.70 -4.20 -10.54
N LEU A 68 -13.00 -4.46 -10.40
CA LEU A 68 -13.50 -5.34 -9.36
C LEU A 68 -13.21 -6.78 -9.79
N MET A 69 -12.63 -7.56 -8.88
CA MET A 69 -12.56 -9.01 -9.09
C MET A 69 -13.99 -9.55 -9.24
N LEU A 70 -14.17 -10.51 -10.14
CA LEU A 70 -15.42 -11.26 -10.23
C LEU A 70 -15.80 -11.78 -8.84
N PRO A 71 -17.10 -11.78 -8.48
CA PRO A 71 -17.54 -12.29 -7.19
C PRO A 71 -16.96 -13.69 -6.96
N GLU A 72 -16.34 -13.88 -5.80
CA GLU A 72 -15.73 -15.14 -5.41
C GLU A 72 -16.74 -16.27 -5.59
N ARG A 73 -16.40 -17.28 -6.42
CA ARG A 73 -17.14 -18.54 -6.39
C ARG A 73 -16.88 -19.13 -5.02
N SER A 74 -17.94 -19.52 -4.29
CA SER A 74 -17.83 -19.99 -2.91
C SER A 74 -17.05 -21.31 -2.82
N VAL A 75 -15.73 -21.24 -2.78
CA VAL A 75 -14.87 -22.39 -2.53
C VAL A 75 -14.65 -22.45 -1.01
N ARG A 76 -15.17 -23.51 -0.38
CA ARG A 76 -14.93 -23.76 1.04
C ARG A 76 -13.69 -24.62 1.19
N THR A 77 -12.65 -24.07 1.79
CA THR A 77 -11.43 -24.80 2.14
C THR A 77 -11.28 -24.89 3.65
N ALA A 78 -10.92 -26.06 4.16
CA ALA A 78 -10.54 -26.25 5.56
C ALA A 78 -9.04 -26.54 5.61
N PHE A 79 -8.29 -25.74 6.38
CA PHE A 79 -6.86 -25.93 6.58
C PHE A 79 -6.60 -26.42 8.00
N HIS A 80 -5.80 -27.48 8.13
CA HIS A 80 -5.26 -27.92 9.41
C HIS A 80 -3.80 -27.47 9.52
N HIS A 81 -3.47 -26.75 10.59
CA HIS A 81 -2.10 -26.29 10.85
C HIS A 81 -1.56 -27.06 12.04
N GLU A 82 -0.81 -28.13 11.80
CA GLU A 82 -0.18 -28.95 12.85
C GLU A 82 0.76 -28.11 13.74
N LYS A 83 1.45 -27.13 13.14
CA LYS A 83 2.30 -26.15 13.83
C LYS A 83 1.84 -24.74 13.48
N PRO A 84 0.90 -24.15 14.24
CA PRO A 84 0.30 -22.86 13.91
C PRO A 84 1.14 -21.66 14.36
N VAL A 85 2.46 -21.83 14.47
CA VAL A 85 3.38 -20.75 14.85
C VAL A 85 4.36 -20.52 13.72
N ILE A 86 4.30 -19.34 13.11
CA ILE A 86 5.27 -18.89 12.13
C ILE A 86 6.37 -18.17 12.89
N LYS A 87 7.56 -18.78 13.00
CA LYS A 87 8.70 -18.20 13.70
C LYS A 87 9.62 -17.50 12.72
N VAL A 88 9.84 -16.21 12.92
CA VAL A 88 10.77 -15.39 12.13
C VAL A 88 11.79 -14.77 13.09
N SER A 89 13.08 -14.85 12.75
CA SER A 89 14.12 -14.28 13.60
C SER A 89 14.15 -12.75 13.49
N SER A 90 14.41 -12.24 12.30
CA SER A 90 14.52 -10.81 12.05
C SER A 90 13.83 -10.43 10.75
N ILE A 91 13.18 -9.28 10.78
CA ILE A 91 12.62 -8.61 9.59
C ILE A 91 13.26 -7.24 9.49
N HIS A 92 13.77 -6.91 8.32
CA HIS A 92 14.34 -5.60 8.02
C HIS A 92 13.63 -5.02 6.80
N VAL A 93 13.00 -3.86 6.97
CA VAL A 93 12.23 -3.16 5.95
C VAL A 93 12.85 -1.79 5.74
N GLU A 94 13.30 -1.52 4.51
CA GLU A 94 13.90 -0.23 4.15
C GLU A 94 12.87 0.91 4.12
N GLY A 95 11.69 0.64 3.58
CA GLY A 95 10.65 1.64 3.46
C GLY A 95 9.30 1.03 3.16
N VAL A 96 8.25 1.57 3.76
CA VAL A 96 6.86 1.28 3.41
C VAL A 96 6.23 2.58 2.94
N SER A 97 5.86 2.70 1.66
CA SER A 97 5.34 3.96 1.11
C SER A 97 4.18 3.74 0.12
N SER A 98 3.37 4.77 -0.09
CA SER A 98 2.33 4.83 -1.14
C SER A 98 1.28 3.72 -1.08
N SER A 99 0.40 3.75 -0.07
CA SER A 99 -0.64 2.74 0.13
C SER A 99 -0.11 1.33 0.44
N SER A 100 1.13 1.24 0.94
CA SER A 100 1.76 -0.03 1.30
C SER A 100 1.47 -0.41 2.76
N VAL A 101 1.38 -1.72 3.01
CA VAL A 101 1.18 -2.27 4.35
C VAL A 101 2.28 -3.27 4.65
N PHE A 102 2.94 -3.10 5.77
CA PHE A 102 3.76 -4.12 6.38
C PHE A 102 3.06 -4.61 7.64
N GLN A 103 2.69 -5.90 7.68
CA GLN A 103 1.96 -6.46 8.81
C GLN A 103 2.63 -7.71 9.38
N ILE A 104 2.69 -7.79 10.70
CA ILE A 104 3.02 -9.00 11.47
C ILE A 104 1.78 -9.45 12.22
N GLY A 105 1.00 -10.35 11.64
CA GLY A 105 -0.26 -10.83 12.20
C GLY A 105 -1.18 -11.34 11.09
N SER A 106 -2.47 -11.44 11.39
CA SER A 106 -3.50 -11.87 10.45
C SER A 106 -4.46 -10.74 10.10
N THR A 107 -4.81 -10.61 8.81
CA THR A 107 -5.86 -9.69 8.35
C THR A 107 -6.96 -10.43 7.61
N CYS A 108 -8.22 -10.08 7.90
CA CYS A 108 -9.36 -10.66 7.18
C CYS A 108 -9.57 -10.01 5.80
N ARG A 109 -9.52 -8.68 5.72
CA ARG A 109 -9.74 -7.93 4.47
C ARG A 109 -8.66 -6.88 4.28
N MET A 110 -8.12 -6.82 3.08
CA MET A 110 -7.16 -5.77 2.72
C MET A 110 -7.54 -5.21 1.36
N ASN A 111 -7.62 -3.89 1.25
CA ASN A 111 -7.86 -3.19 -0.01
C ASN A 111 -6.91 -2.00 -0.13
N GLY A 112 -5.81 -2.20 -0.88
CA GLY A 112 -4.82 -1.16 -1.14
C GLY A 112 -5.02 -0.53 -2.52
N VAL A 113 -5.01 0.81 -2.58
CA VAL A 113 -5.12 1.54 -3.84
C VAL A 113 -4.07 2.64 -3.89
N ALA A 114 -3.11 2.52 -4.81
CA ALA A 114 -2.17 3.59 -5.14
C ALA A 114 -2.40 4.06 -6.57
N ARG A 115 -2.61 5.36 -6.74
CA ARG A 115 -2.65 6.01 -8.06
C ARG A 115 -1.61 7.10 -8.09
N VAL A 116 -0.56 6.91 -8.88
CA VAL A 116 0.58 7.81 -8.93
C VAL A 116 0.74 8.32 -10.34
N LYS A 117 0.75 9.64 -10.54
CA LYS A 117 1.09 10.28 -11.81
C LYS A 117 2.37 11.08 -11.64
N HIS A 118 3.40 10.66 -12.36
CA HIS A 118 4.63 11.44 -12.50
C HIS A 118 4.56 12.33 -13.74
N ILE A 119 4.87 13.61 -13.59
CA ILE A 119 4.99 14.57 -14.69
C ILE A 119 6.42 15.11 -14.68
N ARG A 120 7.10 15.03 -15.82
CA ARG A 120 8.43 15.59 -15.97
C ARG A 120 8.39 16.80 -16.91
N GLN A 121 8.77 17.97 -16.41
CA GLN A 121 8.87 19.21 -17.16
C GLN A 121 10.33 19.48 -17.50
N LEU A 122 10.65 19.26 -18.77
CA LEU A 122 11.98 19.50 -19.32
C LEU A 122 12.03 20.91 -19.92
N PHE A 123 13.10 21.64 -19.63
CA PHE A 123 13.38 22.90 -20.32
C PHE A 123 13.96 22.58 -21.70
N SER A 124 13.30 23.01 -22.78
CA SER A 124 13.90 22.98 -24.11
C SER A 124 14.54 24.35 -24.36
N ILE A 125 15.79 24.33 -24.81
CA ILE A 125 16.50 25.49 -25.35
C ILE A 125 15.99 25.76 -26.76
#